data_AF-A0A9E0HT70-F1
#
_entry.id   AF-A0A9E0HT70-F1
#
_cell.length_a   1.000
_cell.length_b   1.000
_cell.length_c   1.000
_cell.angle_alpha   90.00
_cell.angle_beta   90.00
_cell.angle_gamma   90.00
#
_symmetry.space_group_name_H-M   'P 1'
#
loop_
_entity.id
_entity.type
_entity.pdbx_description
1 polymer ?
#
loop_
_entity_poly.entity_id
_entity_poly.type
_entity_poly.pdbx_seq_one_letter_code
_entity_poly.pdbx_strand_id
1 'polypeptide(L)' 'MDWLENASHAATWIITAGTYLKNGKRDFWDVCNKQNAIIVEIKDTYYDKLIIEVNNPQETINLLNEK' A
#
# COMPACT_ATOMS: atom_id res chain seq x y z
N MET A 1 14.42 -1.51 20.40
CA MET A 1 13.13 -0.81 20.42
C MET A 1 13.42 0.57 20.98
N ASP A 2 13.75 1.53 20.12
CA ASP A 2 14.10 2.94 20.47
C ASP A 2 14.34 3.78 19.20
N TRP A 3 14.57 3.12 18.06
CA TRP A 3 14.77 3.78 16.76
C TRP A 3 13.48 4.18 16.02
N LEU A 4 12.29 3.94 16.60
CA LEU A 4 11.01 4.24 15.96
C LEU A 4 10.32 5.50 16.52
N GLU A 5 10.58 5.91 17.76
CA GLU A 5 9.90 7.07 18.35
C GLU A 5 10.39 8.41 17.76
N ASN A 6 11.66 8.49 17.37
CA ASN A 6 12.23 9.72 16.80
C ASN A 6 12.01 9.87 15.29
N ALA A 7 11.63 8.80 14.58
CA ALA A 7 11.33 8.85 13.15
C ALA A 7 9.94 9.46 12.89
N SER A 8 9.00 9.38 13.84
CA SER A 8 7.59 9.70 13.61
C SER A 8 7.29 11.16 13.23
N HIS A 9 8.19 12.11 13.50
CA HIS A 9 8.00 13.51 13.13
C HIS A 9 8.65 13.89 11.78
N ALA A 10 9.69 13.17 11.33
CA ALA A 10 10.29 13.33 10.01
C ALA A 10 9.65 12.39 8.96
N ALA A 11 9.16 11.23 9.39
CA ALA A 11 8.55 10.19 8.57
C ALA A 11 7.18 10.56 8.00
N THR A 12 6.47 11.51 8.60
CA THR A 12 5.15 11.97 8.12
C THR A 12 5.21 12.44 6.67
N TRP A 13 6.37 12.89 6.18
CA TRP A 13 6.57 13.33 4.79
C TRP A 13 7.55 12.46 3.98
N ILE A 14 8.11 11.38 4.55
CA ILE A 14 9.19 10.59 3.92
C ILE A 14 8.82 9.11 3.75
N ILE A 15 7.87 8.56 4.51
CA ILE A 15 7.44 7.17 4.33
C ILE A 15 6.23 7.15 3.39
N THR A 16 6.50 7.07 2.08
CA THR A 16 5.46 6.88 1.04
C THR A 16 4.92 5.45 1.06
N ALA A 17 5.80 4.47 1.33
CA ALA A 17 5.50 3.04 1.27
C ALA A 17 5.84 2.29 2.57
N GLY A 18 5.01 1.31 2.96
CA GLY A 18 5.25 0.50 4.15
C GLY A 18 4.35 -0.73 4.28
N THR A 19 4.61 -1.53 5.32
CA THR A 19 3.79 -2.69 5.68
C THR A 19 2.78 -2.32 6.77
N TYR A 20 1.50 -2.58 6.52
CA TYR A 20 0.42 -2.44 7.47
C TYR A 20 0.00 -3.81 8.01
N LEU A 21 0.18 -4.01 9.32
CA LEU A 21 -0.20 -5.25 10.00
C LEU A 21 -1.53 -5.06 10.73
N LYS A 22 -2.57 -5.81 10.34
CA LYS A 22 -3.88 -5.77 11.02
C LYS A 22 -4.53 -7.15 11.00
N ASN A 23 -5.00 -7.60 12.17
CA ASN A 23 -5.72 -8.88 12.32
C ASN A 23 -4.95 -10.08 11.71
N GLY A 24 -3.63 -10.10 11.85
CA GLY A 24 -2.77 -11.16 11.30
C GLY A 24 -2.48 -11.05 9.80
N LYS A 25 -3.09 -10.08 9.10
CA LYS A 25 -2.81 -9.78 7.69
C LYS A 25 -1.68 -8.78 7.53
N ARG A 26 -0.97 -8.89 6.42
CA ARG A 26 0.11 -7.98 5.99
C ARG A 26 -0.30 -7.33 4.68
N ASP A 27 -0.71 -6.09 4.75
CA ASP A 27 -1.01 -5.30 3.56
C ASP A 27 0.20 -4.42 3.24
N PHE A 28 0.59 -4.35 1.97
CA PHE A 28 1.53 -3.33 1.50
C PHE A 28 0.75 -2.06 1.19
N TRP A 29 1.23 -0.92 1.69
CA TRP A 29 0.61 0.38 1.49
C TRP A 29 1.61 1.34 0.86
N ASP A 30 1.29 1.86 -0.31
CA ASP A 30 2.02 2.93 -0.99
C ASP A 30 1.01 3.91 -1.62
N VAL A 31 0.44 4.77 -0.77
CA VAL A 31 -0.61 5.71 -1.16
C VAL A 31 -0.44 7.03 -0.43
N CYS A 32 -0.29 8.11 -1.21
CA CYS A 32 -0.34 9.49 -0.73
C CYS A 32 -1.72 10.11 -0.98
N ASN A 33 -2.27 9.93 -2.18
CA ASN A 33 -3.62 10.36 -2.56
C ASN A 33 -4.56 9.16 -2.68
N LYS A 34 -5.45 9.02 -1.71
CA LYS A 34 -6.43 7.92 -1.66
C LYS A 34 -7.41 7.89 -2.84
N GLN A 35 -7.61 9.01 -3.55
CA GLN A 35 -8.49 9.05 -4.73
C GLN A 35 -7.91 8.27 -5.92
N ASN A 36 -6.59 8.07 -5.90
CA ASN A 36 -5.84 7.39 -6.94
C ASN A 36 -5.48 5.95 -6.54
N ALA A 37 -5.99 5.45 -5.42
CA ALA A 37 -5.60 4.14 -4.90
C ALA A 37 -6.42 3.00 -5.52
N ILE A 38 -5.76 1.89 -5.80
CA ILE A 38 -6.40 0.59 -6.07
C ILE A 38 -5.98 -0.43 -5.01
N ILE A 39 -6.82 -1.45 -4.82
CA ILE A 39 -6.56 -2.56 -3.91
C ILE A 39 -6.48 -3.83 -4.75
N VAL A 40 -5.34 -4.50 -4.70
CA VAL A 40 -5.10 -5.79 -5.36
C VAL A 40 -4.94 -6.86 -4.30
N GLU A 41 -5.81 -7.86 -4.31
CA GLU A 41 -5.64 -9.04 -3.45
C GLU A 41 -4.72 -10.05 -4.16
N ILE A 42 -3.70 -10.53 -3.45
CA ILE A 42 -2.73 -11.47 -4.00
C ILE A 42 -2.74 -12.73 -3.15
N LYS A 43 -2.72 -13.89 -3.81
CA LYS A 43 -2.64 -15.20 -3.15
C LYS A 43 -1.22 -15.74 -3.24
N ASP A 44 -0.86 -16.57 -2.27
CA ASP A 44 0.41 -17.31 -2.24
C ASP A 44 1.67 -16.42 -2.23
N THR A 45 1.57 -15.22 -1.61
CA THR A 45 2.71 -14.30 -1.45
C THR A 45 2.87 -13.83 0.00
N TYR A 46 3.93 -13.04 0.26
CA TYR A 46 4.22 -12.48 1.59
C TYR A 46 3.19 -11.44 2.07
N TYR A 47 2.49 -10.77 1.13
CA TYR A 47 1.45 -9.79 1.43
C TYR A 47 0.08 -10.34 1.04
N ASP A 48 -0.93 -10.00 1.84
CA ASP A 48 -2.34 -10.32 1.54
C ASP A 48 -2.91 -9.36 0.49
N LYS A 49 -2.49 -8.09 0.53
CA LYS A 49 -2.96 -7.03 -0.36
C LYS A 49 -1.86 -6.06 -0.73
N LEU A 50 -1.96 -5.52 -1.95
CA LEU A 50 -1.29 -4.29 -2.35
C LEU A 50 -2.32 -3.17 -2.39
N ILE A 51 -2.05 -2.10 -1.67
CA ILE A 51 -2.83 -0.86 -1.67
C ILE A 51 -1.89 0.19 -2.25
N ILE A 52 -2.05 0.48 -3.54
CA ILE A 52 -1.08 1.26 -4.32
C ILE A 52 -1.77 2.40 -5.06
N GLU A 53 -1.05 3.52 -5.20
CA GLU A 53 -1.49 4.67 -5.98
C GLU A 53 -1.18 4.48 -7.47
N VAL A 54 -2.15 4.81 -8.33
CA VAL A 54 -2.04 4.73 -9.79
C VAL A 54 -2.64 5.97 -10.45
N ASN A 55 -2.11 6.38 -11.61
CA ASN A 55 -2.56 7.60 -12.30
C ASN A 55 -4.04 7.53 -12.73
N ASN A 56 -4.49 6.35 -13.16
CA ASN A 56 -5.86 6.12 -13.61
C ASN A 56 -6.37 4.79 -13.04
N PRO A 57 -7.11 4.82 -11.92
CA PRO A 57 -7.61 3.61 -11.27
C PRO A 57 -8.45 2.74 -12.19
N GLN A 58 -9.34 3.35 -12.99
CA GLN A 58 -10.26 2.59 -13.83
C GLN A 58 -9.54 1.87 -14.98
N GLU A 59 -8.62 2.56 -15.64
CA GLU A 59 -7.81 1.98 -16.72
C GLU A 59 -6.90 0.86 -16.19
N THR A 60 -6.31 1.05 -15.02
CA THR A 60 -5.45 0.03 -14.40
C THR A 60 -6.25 -1.21 -14.02
N ILE A 61 -7.46 -1.03 -13.45
CA ILE A 61 -8.37 -2.15 -13.16
C ILE A 61 -8.73 -2.90 -14.43
N ASN A 62 -8.99 -2.19 -15.53
CA ASN A 62 -9.31 -2.82 -16.81
C ASN A 62 -8.13 -3.69 -17.28
N LEU A 63 -6.91 -3.13 -17.29
CA LEU A 63 -5.68 -3.84 -17.67
C LEU A 63 -5.45 -5.11 -16.82
N LEU A 64 -5.64 -5.02 -15.50
CA LEU A 64 -5.47 -6.16 -14.59
C LEU A 64 -6.49 -7.29 -14.81
N ASN A 65 -7.64 -6.99 -15.44
CA ASN A 65 -8.71 -7.94 -15.70
C ASN A 65 -8.76 -8.39 -17.18
N GLU A 66 -7.87 -7.89 -18.04
CA GLU A 66 -7.70 -8.42 -19.39
C GLU A 66 -7.19 -9.86 -19.32
N LYS A 67 -7.77 -10.74 -20.15
CA LYS A 67 -7.50 -12.19 -20.17
C LYS A 67 -6.42 -12.57 -21.17
#